data_AF-A0A523TL42-F1
#
_entry.id   AF-A0A523TL42-F1
#
_cell.length_a   1.000
_cell.length_b   1.000
_cell.length_c   1.000
_cell.angle_alpha   90.00
_cell.angle_beta   90.00
_cell.angle_gamma   90.00
#
_symmetry.space_group_name_H-M   'P 1'
#
loop_
_entity.id
_entity.type
_entity.pdbx_description
1 polymer ?
#
loop_
_entity_poly.entity_id
_entity_poly.type
_entity_poly.pdbx_seq_one_letter_code
_entity_poly.pdbx_strand_id
1 'polypeptide(L)' 'EVVEKGDIAFWPPGRAFCIFFGPTPISQGEEIKPASSVIMLGKIEGSLEEFKKVRDGDEIRLEKV' A
#
# COMPACT_ATOMS: atom_id res chain seq x y z
N GLU A 1 2.58 -9.79 -9.42
CA GLU A 1 3.65 -8.78 -9.55
C GLU A 1 4.14 -8.46 -8.15
N VAL A 2 5.44 -8.28 -7.97
CA VAL A 2 6.03 -7.88 -6.69
C VAL A 2 6.18 -6.37 -6.75
N VAL A 3 5.81 -5.68 -5.67
CA VAL A 3 5.95 -4.23 -5.52
C VAL A 3 7.03 -3.91 -4.50
N GLU A 4 7.50 -2.67 -4.51
CA GLU A 4 8.49 -2.19 -3.57
C GLU A 4 7.86 -1.58 -2.33
N LYS A 5 8.64 -1.54 -1.25
CA LYS A 5 8.27 -0.83 -0.04
C LYS A 5 8.17 0.67 -0.35
N GLY A 6 7.02 1.26 -0.04
CA GLY A 6 6.66 2.66 -0.30
C GLY A 6 5.83 2.86 -1.58
N ASP A 7 5.58 1.82 -2.36
CA ASP A 7 4.75 1.94 -3.56
C ASP A 7 3.29 2.29 -3.21
N ILE A 8 2.70 3.11 -4.07
CA ILE A 8 1.30 3.52 -4.01
C ILE A 8 0.60 2.99 -5.26
N ALA A 9 -0.54 2.34 -5.08
CA ALA A 9 -1.32 1.81 -6.19
C ALA A 9 -2.82 1.91 -5.95
N PHE A 10 -3.59 1.81 -7.02
CA PHE A 10 -5.03 1.58 -6.97
C PHE A 10 -5.32 0.09 -7.22
N TRP A 11 -6.15 -0.53 -6.40
CA TRP A 11 -6.63 -1.90 -6.59
C TRP A 11 -8.07 -1.89 -7.13
N PRO A 12 -8.28 -2.13 -8.44
CA PRO A 12 -9.59 -1.96 -9.06
C PRO A 12 -10.70 -2.86 -8.49
N PRO A 13 -10.47 -4.18 -8.23
CA PRO A 13 -11.52 -5.05 -7.70
C PRO A 13 -12.10 -4.57 -6.37
N GLY A 14 -11.28 -4.03 -5.48
CA GLY A 14 -11.71 -3.49 -4.19
C GLY A 14 -12.07 -2.01 -4.22
N ARG A 15 -11.86 -1.32 -5.35
CA ARG A 15 -11.90 0.16 -5.45
C ARG A 15 -11.09 0.83 -4.34
N ALA A 16 -9.89 0.29 -4.07
CA ALA A 16 -9.10 0.65 -2.91
C ALA A 16 -7.82 1.40 -3.30
N PHE A 17 -7.46 2.39 -2.49
CA PHE A 17 -6.15 3.02 -2.52
C PHE A 17 -5.20 2.23 -1.62
N CYS A 18 -4.08 1.78 -2.17
CA CYS A 18 -3.14 0.90 -1.49
C CYS A 18 -1.80 1.60 -1.27
N ILE A 19 -1.29 1.49 -0.05
CA ILE A 19 0.06 1.91 0.33
C ILE A 19 0.80 0.66 0.81
N PHE A 20 1.90 0.32 0.14
CA PHE A 20 2.65 -0.90 0.44
C PHE A 20 3.83 -0.61 1.37
N PHE A 21 3.70 -0.90 2.66
CA PHE A 21 4.74 -0.64 3.66
C PHE A 21 5.35 -1.90 4.31
N GLY A 22 5.01 -3.08 3.80
CA GLY A 22 5.56 -4.38 4.23
C GLY A 22 4.89 -5.57 3.52
N PRO A 23 5.33 -6.80 3.81
CA PRO A 23 4.76 -8.02 3.23
C PRO A 23 3.27 -8.16 3.52
N THR A 24 2.53 -8.76 2.58
CA THR A 24 1.09 -9.03 2.73
C THR A 24 0.87 -10.51 3.07
N PRO A 25 -0.34 -10.94 3.45
CA PRO A 25 -0.62 -12.34 3.78
C PRO A 25 -0.28 -13.37 2.69
N ILE A 26 -0.20 -12.95 1.42
CA ILE A 26 0.12 -13.84 0.29
C ILE A 26 1.58 -13.72 -0.18
N SER A 27 2.36 -12.84 0.45
CA SER A 27 3.80 -12.70 0.20
C SER A 27 4.56 -13.98 0.57
N GLN A 28 5.60 -14.30 -0.21
CA GLN A 28 6.57 -15.34 0.13
C GLN A 28 7.90 -14.71 0.56
N GLY A 29 8.34 -14.99 1.79
CA GLY A 29 9.54 -14.39 2.35
C GLY A 29 9.36 -12.89 2.60
N GLU A 30 10.27 -12.07 2.05
CA GLU A 30 10.29 -10.62 2.26
C GLU A 30 9.66 -9.83 1.09
N GLU A 31 9.14 -10.51 0.06
CA GLU A 31 8.50 -9.83 -1.06
C GLU A 31 7.23 -9.10 -0.61
N ILE A 32 6.86 -8.02 -1.29
CA ILE A 32 5.56 -7.37 -1.08
C ILE A 32 4.67 -7.70 -2.25
N LYS A 33 3.58 -8.42 -2.00
CA LYS A 33 2.71 -8.95 -3.04
C LYS A 33 1.28 -8.44 -2.92
N PRO A 34 0.76 -7.66 -3.88
CA PRO A 34 -0.65 -7.29 -3.90
C PRO A 34 -1.54 -8.52 -4.14
N ALA A 35 -2.76 -8.50 -3.59
CA ALA A 35 -3.72 -9.60 -3.70
C ALA A 35 -4.04 -10.01 -5.16
N SER A 36 -4.06 -9.04 -6.08
CA SER A 36 -4.14 -9.22 -7.54
C SER A 36 -3.51 -8.02 -8.25
N SER A 37 -3.60 -7.93 -9.57
CA SER A 37 -3.11 -6.77 -10.34
C SER A 37 -3.60 -5.43 -9.79
N VAL A 38 -2.69 -4.46 -9.75
CA VAL A 38 -2.91 -3.09 -9.28
C VAL A 38 -2.42 -2.09 -10.33
N ILE A 39 -2.90 -0.85 -10.26
CA ILE A 39 -2.45 0.25 -11.11
C ILE A 39 -1.49 1.10 -10.28
N MET A 40 -0.22 1.16 -10.69
CA MET A 40 0.79 1.97 -10.00
C MET A 40 0.47 3.45 -10.14
N LEU A 41 0.48 4.17 -9.02
CA LEU A 41 0.18 5.61 -8.96
C LEU A 41 1.42 6.45 -8.62
N GLY A 42 2.35 5.89 -7.86
CA GLY A 42 3.55 6.60 -7.43
C GLY A 42 4.22 5.92 -6.24
N LYS A 43 4.98 6.71 -5.48
CA LYS A 43 5.75 6.25 -4.32
C LYS A 43 5.65 7.27 -3.20
N ILE A 44 5.65 6.81 -1.97
CA ILE A 44 5.64 7.68 -0.79
C ILE A 44 6.95 8.45 -0.70
N GLU A 45 6.83 9.76 -0.53
CA GLU A 45 7.93 10.63 -0.11
C GLU A 45 7.90 10.76 1.42
N GLY A 46 8.93 10.27 2.11
CA GLY A 46 9.05 10.36 3.57
C GLY A 46 9.05 9.02 4.31
N SER A 47 8.74 9.07 5.62
CA SER A 47 8.84 7.90 6.52
C SER A 47 7.62 7.00 6.43
N LEU A 48 7.86 5.70 6.21
CA LEU A 48 6.82 4.67 6.19
C LEU A 48 6.45 4.14 7.58
N GLU A 49 7.25 4.44 8.61
CA GLU A 49 7.04 3.91 9.96
C GLU A 49 5.76 4.45 10.61
N GLU A 50 5.27 5.62 10.17
CA GLU A 50 4.02 6.20 10.65
C GLU A 50 2.81 5.33 10.29
N PHE A 51 2.82 4.65 9.13
CA PHE A 51 1.72 3.77 8.71
C PHE A 51 1.55 2.55 9.62
N LYS A 52 2.58 2.13 10.36
CA LYS A 52 2.48 1.03 11.33
C LYS A 52 1.63 1.38 12.56
N LYS A 53 1.35 2.66 12.78
CA LYS A 53 0.52 3.13 13.90
C LYS A 53 -0.98 3.10 13.58
N VAL A 54 -1.33 3.03 12.30
CA VAL A 54 -2.72 3.02 11.80
C VAL A 54 -3.38 1.69 12.13
N ARG A 55 -4.64 1.75 12.56
CA ARG A 55 -5.49 0.60 12.88
C ARG A 55 -6.63 0.47 11.89
N ASP A 56 -7.19 -0.73 11.80
CA ASP A 56 -8.40 -0.96 11.03
C ASP A 56 -9.53 -0.05 11.54
N GLY A 57 -10.21 0.63 10.62
CA GLY A 57 -11.27 1.59 10.92
C GLY A 57 -10.81 3.03 11.18
N ASP A 58 -9.51 3.33 11.21
CA ASP A 58 -9.04 4.72 11.31
C ASP A 58 -9.50 5.53 10.08
N GLU A 59 -9.99 6.75 10.32
CA GLU A 59 -10.41 7.65 9.24
C GLU A 59 -9.17 8.21 8.51
N ILE A 60 -9.15 8.04 7.19
CA ILE A 60 -8.08 8.56 6.33
C ILE A 60 -8.67 9.61 5.39
N ARG A 61 -8.04 10.78 5.36
CA ARG A 61 -8.38 11.88 4.45
C ARG A 61 -7.27 12.07 3.41
N LEU A 62 -7.64 12.05 2.14
CA LEU A 62 -6.75 12.32 1.01
C LEU A 62 -7.00 13.73 0.49
N GLU A 63 -5.96 14.55 0.42
CA GLU A 63 -6.03 15.94 -0.06
C GLU A 63 -4.91 16.22 -1.06
N LYS A 64 -5.16 17.16 -1.97
CA LYS A 64 -4.13 17.70 -2.84
C LYS A 64 -3.31 18.71 -2.06
N VAL A 65 -1.99 18.55 -2.08
CA VAL A 65 -1.01 19.53 -1.55
C VAL A 65 -0.74 20.60 -2.59
#